data_AF-A0A8T4CTC3-F1
#
_entry.id   AF-A0A8T4CTC3-F1
#
_cell.length_a   1.000
_cell.length_b   1.000
_cell.length_c   1.000
_cell.angle_alpha   90.00
_cell.angle_beta   90.00
_cell.angle_gamma   90.00
#
_symmetry.space_group_name_H-M   'P 1'
#
loop_
_entity.id
_entity.type
_entity.pdbx_description
1 polymer ?
#
loop_
_entity_poly.entity_id
_entity_poly.type
_entity_poly.pdbx_seq_one_letter_code
_entity_poly.pdbx_strand_id
1 'polypeptide(L)'
;MQNKSLPNIEWTADEAAVFQRLTQHRQSTSAELIKYCAIQNPQGLVATMQQKLAGTEWQIFSSVMRTTDPKKMPIAYYRLLRKPLSSLK
;
A
#
# COMPACT_ATOMS: atom_id res chain seq x y z
N MET A 1 -6.81 21.60 -6.20
CA MET A 1 -5.96 20.46 -5.81
C MET A 1 -6.26 20.15 -4.34
N GLN A 2 -6.96 19.05 -4.05
CA GLN A 2 -7.28 18.70 -2.65
C GLN A 2 -5.98 18.25 -1.96
N ASN A 3 -5.55 19.01 -0.94
CA ASN A 3 -4.52 18.58 0.01
C ASN A 3 -4.99 17.24 0.60
N LYS A 4 -4.44 16.13 0.11
CA LYS A 4 -4.57 14.83 0.75
C LYS A 4 -3.73 14.91 2.02
N SER A 5 -4.33 15.34 3.13
CA SER A 5 -3.68 15.33 4.43
C SER A 5 -3.21 13.90 4.72
N LEU A 6 -1.90 13.73 4.80
CA LEU A 6 -1.28 12.49 5.25
C LEU A 6 -1.80 12.20 6.66
N PRO A 7 -2.16 10.94 6.99
CA PRO A 7 -2.48 10.61 8.37
C PRO A 7 -1.27 10.91 9.25
N ASN A 8 -1.52 11.50 10.43
CA ASN A 8 -0.48 11.85 11.41
C ASN A 8 0.03 10.58 12.10
N ILE A 9 0.79 9.79 11.34
CA ILE A 9 1.38 8.51 11.72
C ILE A 9 2.88 8.64 11.52
N GLU A 10 3.65 8.06 12.43
CA GLU A 10 5.10 7.93 12.25
C GLU A 10 5.41 6.87 11.17
N TRP A 11 5.93 7.35 10.05
CA TRP A 11 6.31 6.54 8.90
C TRP A 11 7.82 6.35 8.85
N THR A 12 8.26 5.13 8.58
CA THR A 12 9.64 4.91 8.14
C THR A 12 9.81 5.43 6.71
N ALA A 13 11.05 5.61 6.26
CA ALA A 13 11.34 6.05 4.89
C ALA A 13 10.71 5.12 3.84
N ASP A 14 10.80 3.81 4.07
CA ASP A 14 10.23 2.77 3.20
C ASP A 14 8.71 2.85 3.13
N GLU A 15 8.04 2.99 4.29
CA GLU A 15 6.60 3.11 4.34
C GLU A 15 6.11 4.40 3.68
N ALA A 16 6.81 5.52 3.91
CA ALA A 16 6.50 6.79 3.28
C ALA A 16 6.63 6.72 1.76
N ALA A 17 7.67 6.06 1.23
CA ALA A 17 7.88 5.87 -0.20
C ALA A 17 6.74 5.04 -0.83
N VAL A 18 6.35 3.93 -0.18
CA VAL A 18 5.20 3.12 -0.63
C VAL A 18 3.90 3.90 -0.55
N PHE A 19 3.66 4.61 0.55
CA PHE A 19 2.45 5.41 0.72
C PHE A 19 2.36 6.48 -0.38
N GLN A 20 3.44 7.23 -0.60
CA GLN A 20 3.52 8.24 -1.66
C GLN A 20 3.23 7.61 -3.02
N ARG A 21 3.85 6.47 -3.34
CA ARG A 21 3.59 5.79 -4.61
C ARG A 21 2.13 5.38 -4.75
N LEU A 22 1.52 4.79 -3.73
CA LEU A 22 0.11 4.40 -3.76
C LEU A 22 -0.87 5.59 -3.76
N THR A 23 -0.45 6.78 -3.30
CA THR A 23 -1.26 8.00 -3.45
C THR A 23 -1.20 8.61 -4.85
N GLN A 24 -0.10 8.41 -5.57
CA GLN A 24 0.15 8.91 -6.93
C GLN A 24 -0.39 7.96 -7.99
N HIS A 25 -0.37 6.65 -7.73
CA HIS A 25 -0.82 5.63 -8.66
C HIS A 25 -2.07 4.92 -8.15
N ARG A 26 -3.06 4.74 -9.04
CA ARG A 26 -4.30 4.01 -8.72
C ARG A 26 -4.04 2.57 -8.24
N GLN A 27 -2.95 1.97 -8.69
CA GLN A 27 -2.50 0.63 -8.33
C GLN A 27 -0.98 0.53 -8.48
N SER A 28 -0.33 -0.30 -7.66
CA SER A 28 1.05 -0.71 -7.85
C SER A 28 1.22 -2.19 -7.53
N THR A 29 2.16 -2.83 -8.20
CA THR A 29 2.49 -4.25 -8.02
C THR A 29 3.65 -4.44 -7.04
N SER A 30 3.80 -5.64 -6.46
CA SER A 30 4.98 -5.98 -5.64
C SER A 30 6.30 -5.72 -6.38
N ALA A 31 6.37 -6.06 -7.66
CA ALA A 31 7.54 -5.79 -8.51
C ALA A 31 7.82 -4.28 -8.66
N GLU A 32 6.79 -3.45 -8.76
CA GLU A 32 6.96 -2.00 -8.82
C GLU A 32 7.37 -1.40 -7.47
N LEU A 33 6.85 -1.91 -6.35
CA LEU A 33 7.29 -1.50 -5.02
C LEU A 33 8.78 -1.86 -4.81
N ILE A 34 9.21 -3.04 -5.26
CA ILE A 34 10.63 -3.42 -5.24
C ILE A 34 11.46 -2.48 -6.12
N LYS A 35 11.05 -2.28 -7.38
CA LYS A 35 11.85 -1.55 -8.38
C LYS A 35 11.97 -0.06 -8.08
N TYR A 36 10.87 0.58 -7.64
CA TYR A 36 10.81 2.04 -7.56
C TYR A 36 10.76 2.57 -6.13
N CYS A 37 10.40 1.75 -5.15
CA CYS A 37 10.45 2.10 -3.73
C CYS A 37 11.58 1.36 -3.00
N ALA A 38 12.41 0.58 -3.69
CA ALA A 38 13.51 -0.20 -3.14
C ALA A 38 13.11 -1.19 -2.02
N ILE A 39 11.84 -1.63 -2.00
CA ILE A 39 11.31 -2.47 -0.93
C ILE A 39 11.64 -3.94 -1.16
N GLN A 40 12.35 -4.57 -0.22
CA GLN A 40 12.69 -6.00 -0.32
C GLN A 40 11.50 -6.94 -0.08
N ASN A 41 10.65 -6.60 0.89
CA ASN A 41 9.46 -7.39 1.24
C ASN A 41 8.19 -6.52 1.21
N PRO A 42 7.59 -6.28 0.03
CA PRO A 42 6.40 -5.45 -0.09
C PRO A 42 5.21 -5.96 0.71
N GLN A 43 5.07 -7.29 0.83
CA GLN A 43 3.95 -7.89 1.57
C GLN A 43 4.06 -7.62 3.07
N GLY A 44 5.24 -7.86 3.66
CA GLY A 44 5.48 -7.59 5.07
C GLY A 44 5.29 -6.11 5.42
N LEU A 45 5.90 -5.23 4.62
CA LEU A 45 5.79 -3.79 4.83
C LEU A 45 4.33 -3.30 4.75
N VAL A 46 3.59 -3.74 3.72
CA VAL A 46 2.17 -3.34 3.58
C VAL A 46 1.31 -3.87 4.73
N ALA A 47 1.60 -5.05 5.28
CA ALA A 47 0.90 -5.55 6.45
C ALA A 47 1.15 -4.66 7.68
N THR A 48 2.40 -4.23 7.91
CA THR A 48 2.74 -3.26 8.96
C THR A 48 2.05 -1.91 8.73
N MET A 49 2.06 -1.41 7.49
CA MET A 49 1.35 -0.17 7.14
C MET A 49 -0.16 -0.29 7.38
N GLN A 50 -0.78 -1.43 7.07
CA GLN A 50 -2.20 -1.66 7.36
C GLN A 50 -2.51 -1.59 8.87
N GLN A 51 -1.62 -2.10 9.72
CA GLN A 51 -1.76 -1.98 11.17
C GLN A 51 -1.66 -0.52 11.62
N LYS A 52 -0.71 0.25 11.07
CA LYS A 52 -0.58 1.69 11.36
C LYS A 52 -1.78 2.51 10.90
N LEU A 53 -2.34 2.14 9.75
CA LEU A 53 -3.55 2.77 9.19
C LEU A 53 -4.84 2.34 9.89
N ALA A 54 -4.80 1.35 10.78
CA ALA A 54 -5.96 0.92 11.54
C ALA A 54 -6.53 2.10 12.35
N GLY A 55 -7.84 2.32 12.26
CA GLY A 55 -8.50 3.47 12.89
C GLY A 55 -8.39 4.78 12.11
N THR A 56 -7.72 4.80 10.95
CA THR A 56 -7.76 5.93 10.02
C THR A 56 -8.79 5.71 8.91
N GLU A 57 -9.06 6.76 8.13
CA GLU A 57 -9.84 6.65 6.90
C GLU A 57 -9.08 5.97 5.76
N TRP A 58 -7.78 5.74 5.88
CA TRP A 58 -6.96 5.17 4.82
C TRP A 58 -6.87 3.64 4.97
N GLN A 59 -6.96 2.93 3.86
CA GLN A 59 -6.75 1.48 3.85
C GLN A 59 -6.02 1.05 2.57
N ILE A 60 -5.03 0.17 2.74
CA ILE A 60 -4.35 -0.48 1.62
C ILE A 60 -5.08 -1.79 1.31
N PHE A 61 -5.53 -1.96 0.08
CA PHE A 61 -6.10 -3.19 -0.44
C PHE A 61 -5.01 -3.97 -1.17
N SER A 62 -4.77 -5.19 -0.71
CA SER A 62 -3.86 -6.15 -1.33
C SER A 62 -4.66 -7.25 -2.03
N SER A 63 -4.39 -7.50 -3.31
CA SER A 63 -4.94 -8.65 -4.03
C SER A 63 -4.14 -9.91 -3.72
N VAL A 64 -4.83 -11.05 -3.69
CA VAL A 64 -4.22 -12.38 -3.59
C VAL A 64 -3.22 -12.56 -4.72
N MET A 65 -2.05 -13.11 -4.41
CA MET A 65 -0.98 -13.38 -5.37
C MET A 65 -1.54 -14.13 -6.59
N ARG A 66 -1.56 -13.49 -7.76
CA ARG A 66 -1.95 -14.14 -9.01
C ARG A 66 -0.69 -14.59 -9.73
N THR A 67 -0.43 -15.90 -9.72
CA THR A 67 0.48 -16.53 -10.67
C THR A 67 -0.29 -16.77 -11.96
N THR A 68 -0.20 -15.87 -12.94
CA THR A 68 -0.69 -16.16 -14.29
C THR A 68 0.19 -17.19 -15.01
N ASP A 69 1.42 -17.40 -14.52
CA ASP A 69 2.38 -18.39 -15.00
C ASP A 69 3.11 -19.00 -13.79
N PRO A 70 3.06 -20.33 -13.57
CA PRO A 70 3.73 -20.99 -12.45
C PRO A 70 5.27 -20.88 -12.50
N LYS A 71 5.86 -20.46 -13.63
CA LYS A 71 7.30 -20.17 -13.74
C LYS A 71 7.65 -18.74 -13.33
N LYS A 72 6.67 -17.86 -13.14
CA LYS A 72 6.90 -16.46 -12.74
C LYS A 72 6.63 -16.28 -11.25
N MET A 73 7.42 -15.40 -10.62
CA MET A 73 7.18 -15.05 -9.22
C MET A 73 5.77 -14.46 -9.06
N PRO A 74 5.05 -14.84 -7.99
CA PRO A 74 3.73 -14.30 -7.72
C PRO A 74 3.76 -12.78 -7.59
N ILE A 75 2.84 -12.11 -8.30
CA ILE A 75 2.69 -10.65 -8.24
C ILE A 75 1.49 -10.32 -7.37
N ALA A 76 1.73 -9.56 -6.31
CA ALA A 76 0.69 -8.94 -5.49
C ALA A 76 0.37 -7.55 -6.04
N TYR A 77 -0.89 -7.13 -5.92
CA TYR A 77 -1.34 -5.81 -6.34
C TYR A 77 -1.84 -5.02 -5.14
N TYR A 78 -1.43 -3.76 -5.04
CA TYR A 78 -1.71 -2.87 -3.92
C TYR A 78 -2.42 -1.61 -4.41
N ARG A 79 -3.45 -1.17 -3.66
CA ARG A 79 -4.16 0.08 -3.90
C ARG A 79 -4.41 0.78 -2.57
N LEU A 80 -4.20 2.09 -2.52
CA LEU A 80 -4.60 2.91 -1.38
C LEU A 80 -5.99 3.49 -1.64
N LEU A 81 -6.94 3.21 -0.76
CA LEU A 81 -8.30 3.74 -0.81
C LEU A 81 -8.60 4.51 0.49
N ARG A 82 -9.52 5.48 0.40
CA ARG A 82 -10.15 6.09 1.57
C ARG A 82 -11.49 5.42 1.83
N LYS A 83 -11.67 4.90 3.03
CA LYS A 83 -12.98 4.54 3.57
C LYS A 83 -13.61 5.80 4.18
N PRO A 84 -14.90 6.08 3.93
CA PRO A 84 -15.59 7.11 4.68
C PRO A 84 -15.62 6.71 6.16
N LEU A 85 -15.25 7.65 7.05
CA LEU A 85 -15.18 7.46 8.51
C LEU A 85 -16.48 6.92 9.12
N SER A 86 -17.62 7.08 8.43
CA SER A 86 -18.94 6.53 8.80
C SER A 86 -19.02 5.00 8.81
N SER A 87 -17.97 4.29 8.36
CA SER A 87 -17.88 2.82 8.39
C SER A 87 -16.99 2.27 9.52
N LEU A 88 -16.43 3.12 10.38
CA LEU A 88 -15.74 2.70 11.61
C LEU A 88 -16.80 2.55 12.73
N LYS A 89 -17.38 1.36 12.86
CA LYS A 89 -18.22 0.96 13.99
C LYS A 89 -17.39 0.16 14.99
#